data_AF-A0A256XXA3-F1
#
_entry.id   AF-A0A256XXA3-F1
#
_cell.length_a   1.000
_cell.length_b   1.000
_cell.length_c   1.000
_cell.angle_alpha   90.00
_cell.angle_beta   90.00
_cell.angle_gamma   90.00
#
_symmetry.space_group_name_H-M   'P 1'
#
loop_
_entity.id
_entity.type
_entity.pdbx_description
1 polymer ?
#
loop_
_entity_poly.entity_id
_entity_poly.type
_entity_poly.pdbx_seq_one_letter_code
_entity_poly.pdbx_strand_id
1 'polypeptide(L)'
;MKRMRRSTLTSILITFLIIFSAKSLAKCITPTDGMKITENTKFCSDTYDLFKGITIEKSNIELDCNQAILRGAKTGAGIKIKNAKNITVKNCNIATYDIAIVMNKVLFSSIINNNFVKNRIGIRALESYENKIEGNNDKSSYKAASMVNSKFNLIIFNNKNIEGSFCAENICNKYKDINPCIHDDFYCSPKCTPETDSDCREKIARKENSTIKNNKTKLRKEKIKKTKTEEVKENIKEIKKNNKENKKENEKRKRNIDLKIKILIYLTTYLITFKLLKKRK
;
A
#
# COMPACT_ATOMS: atom_id res chain seq x y z
N MET A 1 44.71 -10.40 80.11
CA MET A 1 43.58 -10.28 79.17
C MET A 1 44.10 -10.24 77.74
N LYS A 2 43.62 -11.17 76.89
CA LYS A 2 44.17 -11.54 75.58
C LYS A 2 43.77 -10.54 74.48
N ARG A 3 44.77 -10.09 73.73
CA ARG A 3 44.65 -9.27 72.51
C ARG A 3 44.26 -10.20 71.34
N MET A 4 43.07 -10.04 70.76
CA MET A 4 42.60 -10.87 69.64
C MET A 4 42.55 -10.06 68.34
N ARG A 5 43.53 -10.29 67.46
CA ARG A 5 43.50 -9.96 66.02
C ARG A 5 42.63 -10.99 65.30
N ARG A 6 41.62 -10.61 64.52
CA ARG A 6 41.03 -11.48 63.47
C ARG A 6 40.64 -10.69 62.23
N SER A 7 41.64 -10.61 61.37
CA SER A 7 41.69 -10.13 59.99
C SER A 7 41.39 -11.30 59.04
N THR A 8 40.16 -11.81 58.99
CA THR A 8 39.79 -12.92 58.08
C THR A 8 38.30 -12.93 57.70
N LEU A 9 37.67 -11.78 57.47
CA LEU A 9 36.30 -11.73 56.92
C LEU A 9 36.15 -10.87 55.65
N THR A 10 37.25 -10.32 55.14
CA THR A 10 37.30 -9.48 53.94
C THR A 10 37.86 -10.20 52.71
N SER A 11 38.19 -11.49 52.81
CA SER A 11 38.93 -12.21 51.76
C SER A 11 38.11 -13.28 51.00
N ILE A 12 36.88 -13.57 51.42
CA ILE A 12 36.01 -14.57 50.75
C ILE A 12 34.87 -13.90 49.93
N LEU A 13 34.61 -12.60 50.12
CA LEU A 13 33.60 -11.88 49.33
C LEU A 13 34.13 -11.29 48.01
N ILE A 14 35.44 -11.33 47.77
CA ILE A 14 36.09 -10.74 46.58
C ILE A 14 36.35 -11.79 45.48
N THR A 15 36.32 -13.07 45.80
CA THR A 15 36.50 -14.16 44.83
C THR A 15 35.21 -14.65 44.17
N PHE A 16 34.03 -14.23 44.67
CA PHE A 16 32.73 -14.56 44.05
C PHE A 16 32.20 -13.48 43.08
N LEU A 17 32.94 -12.38 42.89
CA LEU A 17 32.52 -11.23 42.08
C LEU A 17 33.41 -10.97 40.85
N ILE A 18 34.19 -11.97 40.40
CA ILE A 18 35.05 -11.89 39.20
C ILE A 18 34.58 -12.87 38.09
N ILE A 19 33.42 -13.54 38.22
CA ILE A 19 32.96 -14.50 37.19
C ILE A 19 31.97 -13.89 36.17
N PHE A 20 31.47 -12.68 36.36
CA PHE A 20 30.44 -12.09 35.48
C PHE A 20 30.87 -10.83 34.74
N SER A 21 31.98 -10.86 34.01
CA SER A 21 32.17 -9.92 32.89
C SER A 21 33.23 -10.40 31.91
N ALA A 22 33.14 -11.65 31.45
CA ALA A 22 33.56 -11.91 30.08
C ALA A 22 32.56 -11.20 29.17
N LYS A 23 32.72 -9.88 28.98
CA LYS A 23 32.15 -9.21 27.82
C LYS A 23 32.88 -9.83 26.64
N SER A 24 32.31 -10.92 26.13
CA SER A 24 32.57 -11.41 24.78
C SER A 24 32.66 -10.17 23.90
N LEU A 25 33.84 -9.94 23.32
CA LEU A 25 34.01 -8.94 22.29
C LEU A 25 33.15 -9.45 21.13
N ALA A 26 31.86 -9.11 21.16
CA ALA A 26 30.86 -9.72 20.30
C ALA A 26 31.32 -9.49 18.86
N LYS A 27 31.80 -10.57 18.24
CA LYS A 27 32.26 -10.57 16.87
C LYS A 27 31.09 -10.08 16.03
N CYS A 28 31.34 -9.03 15.27
CA CYS A 28 30.32 -8.50 14.39
C CYS A 28 30.03 -9.49 13.25
N ILE A 29 28.80 -9.46 12.75
CA ILE A 29 28.33 -10.33 11.68
C ILE A 29 28.23 -9.52 10.39
N THR A 30 28.73 -10.06 9.29
CA THR A 30 28.50 -9.49 7.95
C THR A 30 27.10 -9.90 7.50
N PRO A 31 26.15 -8.96 7.31
CA PRO A 31 24.82 -9.29 6.82
C PRO A 31 24.87 -9.81 5.38
N THR A 32 23.95 -10.72 5.05
CA THR A 32 23.77 -11.25 3.70
C THR A 32 22.37 -10.96 3.18
N ASP A 33 22.20 -10.90 1.86
CA ASP A 33 20.92 -10.58 1.25
C ASP A 33 19.85 -11.64 1.57
N GLY A 34 18.71 -11.21 2.11
CA GLY A 34 17.64 -12.11 2.57
C GLY A 34 17.90 -12.77 3.92
N MET A 35 18.95 -12.38 4.66
CA MET A 35 19.28 -12.95 5.97
C MET A 35 18.11 -12.87 6.95
N LYS A 36 17.95 -13.95 7.72
CA LYS A 36 17.01 -14.05 8.84
C LYS A 36 17.75 -13.88 10.16
N ILE A 37 17.32 -12.93 10.96
CA ILE A 37 17.86 -12.68 12.30
C ILE A 37 16.99 -13.43 13.31
N THR A 38 17.62 -14.35 14.05
CA THR A 38 16.96 -15.19 15.05
C THR A 38 17.54 -15.08 16.45
N GLU A 39 18.60 -14.28 16.61
CA GLU A 39 19.26 -13.99 17.89
C GLU A 39 19.83 -12.57 17.87
N ASN A 40 20.24 -12.08 19.04
CA ASN A 40 20.86 -10.76 19.15
C ASN A 40 22.07 -10.68 18.22
N THR A 41 22.07 -9.67 17.36
CA THR A 41 23.02 -9.55 16.26
C THR A 41 23.61 -8.17 16.23
N LYS A 42 24.94 -8.10 16.15
CA LYS A 42 25.67 -6.87 15.88
C LYS A 42 26.30 -6.96 14.50
N PHE A 43 26.02 -6.04 13.60
CA PHE A 43 26.65 -6.03 12.28
C PHE A 43 28.04 -5.38 12.30
N CYS A 44 28.88 -5.74 11.34
CA CYS A 44 30.13 -5.02 11.10
C CYS A 44 29.83 -3.69 10.41
N SER A 45 30.54 -2.63 10.77
CA SER A 45 30.37 -1.29 10.17
C SER A 45 30.94 -1.29 8.75
N ASP A 46 30.08 -1.46 7.76
CA ASP A 46 30.41 -1.38 6.33
C ASP A 46 29.14 -1.11 5.50
N THR A 47 29.27 -1.07 4.17
CA THR A 47 28.15 -1.00 3.23
C THR A 47 27.84 -2.37 2.64
N TYR A 48 26.57 -2.76 2.68
CA TYR A 48 26.08 -4.04 2.20
C TYR A 48 24.93 -3.87 1.23
N ASP A 49 25.05 -4.50 0.06
CA ASP A 49 23.97 -4.59 -0.94
C ASP A 49 23.01 -5.71 -0.59
N LEU A 50 21.82 -5.35 -0.10
CA LEU A 50 20.81 -6.28 0.43
C LEU A 50 19.46 -6.05 -0.28
N PHE A 51 19.37 -6.38 -1.56
CA PHE A 51 18.18 -6.09 -2.38
C PHE A 51 16.86 -6.70 -1.85
N LYS A 52 16.90 -7.86 -1.18
CA LYS A 52 15.77 -8.50 -0.50
C LYS A 52 15.63 -8.06 0.97
N GLY A 53 16.58 -7.27 1.46
CA GLY A 53 16.69 -6.82 2.84
C GLY A 53 16.92 -7.97 3.81
N ILE A 54 16.64 -7.72 5.09
CA ILE A 54 16.73 -8.72 6.17
C ILE A 54 15.38 -8.88 6.86
N THR A 55 15.20 -9.99 7.57
CA THR A 55 13.96 -10.29 8.30
C THR A 55 14.24 -10.71 9.74
N ILE A 56 13.57 -10.09 10.69
CA ILE A 56 13.53 -10.48 12.11
C ILE A 56 12.22 -11.24 12.34
N GLU A 57 12.32 -12.54 12.63
CA GLU A 57 11.15 -13.45 12.76
C GLU A 57 10.92 -13.91 14.21
N LYS A 58 11.84 -13.62 15.14
CA LYS A 58 11.73 -13.99 16.55
C LYS A 58 11.58 -12.75 17.43
N SER A 59 10.97 -12.94 18.59
CA SER A 59 10.84 -11.94 19.67
C SER A 59 12.10 -11.87 20.53
N ASN A 60 12.26 -10.78 21.30
CA ASN A 60 13.41 -10.55 22.20
C ASN A 60 14.75 -10.49 21.47
N ILE A 61 14.78 -9.76 20.35
CA ILE A 61 15.97 -9.63 19.50
C ILE A 61 16.42 -8.18 19.49
N GLU A 62 17.71 -7.97 19.76
CA GLU A 62 18.42 -6.75 19.45
C GLU A 62 19.21 -6.90 18.16
N LEU A 63 18.92 -6.06 17.18
CA LEU A 63 19.75 -5.81 16.02
C LEU A 63 20.45 -4.45 16.18
N ASP A 64 21.76 -4.49 16.40
CA ASP A 64 22.63 -3.32 16.35
C ASP A 64 23.39 -3.32 15.02
N CYS A 65 23.04 -2.41 14.12
CA CYS A 65 23.75 -2.31 12.84
C CYS A 65 25.16 -1.75 12.99
N ASN A 66 25.53 -1.18 14.16
CA ASN A 66 26.85 -0.61 14.39
C ASN A 66 27.28 0.35 13.26
N GLN A 67 26.36 1.23 12.84
CA GLN A 67 26.51 2.17 11.73
C GLN A 67 26.58 1.57 10.32
N ALA A 68 26.34 0.26 10.15
CA ALA A 68 26.28 -0.38 8.84
C ALA A 68 25.27 0.29 7.90
N ILE A 69 25.63 0.40 6.62
CA ILE A 69 24.80 0.89 5.53
C ILE A 69 24.16 -0.31 4.82
N LEU A 70 22.84 -0.44 4.94
CA LEU A 70 22.05 -1.44 4.24
C LEU A 70 21.48 -0.78 2.97
N ARG A 71 21.97 -1.16 1.79
CA ARG A 71 21.61 -0.55 0.51
C ARG A 71 20.72 -1.47 -0.32
N GLY A 72 19.55 -0.96 -0.71
CA GLY A 72 18.58 -1.64 -1.58
C GLY A 72 18.63 -1.22 -3.05
N ALA A 73 17.59 -1.58 -3.81
CA ALA A 73 17.44 -1.28 -5.24
C ALA A 73 16.15 -0.50 -5.57
N LYS A 74 15.71 0.36 -4.65
CA LYS A 74 14.44 1.14 -4.66
C LYS A 74 13.17 0.28 -4.67
N THR A 75 13.28 -0.98 -4.27
CA THR A 75 12.16 -1.94 -4.15
C THR A 75 12.17 -2.59 -2.78
N GLY A 76 11.03 -3.20 -2.39
CA GLY A 76 10.96 -4.00 -1.17
C GLY A 76 11.22 -3.23 0.12
N ALA A 77 11.66 -3.96 1.15
CA ALA A 77 11.92 -3.39 2.46
C ALA A 77 13.31 -3.76 2.98
N GLY A 78 14.02 -2.80 3.58
CA GLY A 78 15.36 -3.00 4.11
C GLY A 78 15.38 -3.92 5.34
N ILE A 79 14.52 -3.64 6.31
CA ILE A 79 14.32 -4.49 7.48
C ILE A 79 12.84 -4.83 7.62
N LYS A 80 12.53 -6.13 7.71
CA LYS A 80 11.18 -6.64 7.94
C LYS A 80 11.09 -7.25 9.33
N ILE A 81 10.15 -6.79 10.14
CA ILE A 81 9.85 -7.36 11.46
C ILE A 81 8.42 -7.90 11.40
N LYS A 82 8.24 -9.19 11.70
CA LYS A 82 6.95 -9.87 11.56
C LYS A 82 6.58 -10.66 12.80
N ASN A 83 5.36 -10.48 13.31
CA ASN A 83 4.76 -11.28 14.39
C ASN A 83 5.70 -11.38 15.62
N ALA A 84 6.25 -10.26 16.06
CA ALA A 84 7.31 -10.25 17.06
C ALA A 84 7.07 -9.19 18.13
N LYS A 85 7.63 -9.42 19.32
CA LYS A 85 7.60 -8.46 20.43
C LYS A 85 8.98 -8.22 21.01
N ASN A 86 9.15 -7.09 21.68
CA ASN A 86 10.39 -6.74 22.36
C ASN A 86 11.60 -6.80 21.41
N ILE A 87 11.49 -6.13 20.27
CA ILE A 87 12.56 -6.01 19.28
C ILE A 87 13.25 -4.67 19.46
N THR A 88 14.57 -4.65 19.39
CA THR A 88 15.35 -3.40 19.28
C THR A 88 16.07 -3.39 17.94
N VAL A 89 15.85 -2.36 17.13
CA VAL A 89 16.65 -2.10 15.92
C VAL A 89 17.33 -0.75 16.06
N LYS A 90 18.66 -0.73 16.05
CA LYS A 90 19.43 0.48 16.32
C LYS A 90 20.64 0.69 15.43
N ASN A 91 21.02 1.97 15.31
CA ASN A 91 22.27 2.42 14.67
C ASN A 91 22.41 1.96 13.22
N CYS A 92 21.30 1.81 12.48
CA CYS A 92 21.30 1.40 11.08
C CYS A 92 21.24 2.60 10.14
N ASN A 93 21.99 2.53 9.03
CA ASN A 93 21.83 3.44 7.89
C ASN A 93 21.12 2.67 6.77
N ILE A 94 19.83 2.92 6.56
CA ILE A 94 19.01 2.14 5.60
C ILE A 94 18.68 3.01 4.40
N ALA A 95 19.14 2.59 3.23
CA ALA A 95 19.07 3.41 2.02
C ALA A 95 18.46 2.69 0.83
N THR A 96 17.76 3.46 -0.01
CA THR A 96 17.28 3.04 -1.34
C THR A 96 16.36 1.81 -1.33
N TYR A 97 15.35 1.79 -0.46
CA TYR A 97 14.24 0.82 -0.50
C TYR A 97 12.90 1.52 -0.81
N ASP A 98 11.85 0.75 -1.14
CA ASP A 98 10.48 1.31 -1.11
C ASP A 98 10.11 1.67 0.34
N ILE A 99 10.49 0.82 1.30
CA ILE A 99 10.27 1.06 2.74
C ILE A 99 11.55 0.75 3.51
N ALA A 100 12.06 1.64 4.35
CA ALA A 100 13.27 1.35 5.12
C ALA A 100 13.01 0.23 6.15
N ILE A 101 11.99 0.39 6.99
CA ILE A 101 11.57 -0.60 8.00
C ILE A 101 10.08 -0.89 7.89
N VAL A 102 9.72 -2.18 7.80
CA VAL A 102 8.35 -2.67 7.89
C VAL A 102 8.15 -3.39 9.20
N MET A 103 7.18 -2.93 10.00
CA MET A 103 6.70 -3.59 11.21
C MET A 103 5.31 -4.17 10.92
N ASN A 104 5.15 -5.48 11.00
CA ASN A 104 3.86 -6.15 10.82
C ASN A 104 3.55 -7.00 12.05
N LYS A 105 2.49 -6.64 12.78
CA LYS A 105 2.09 -7.29 14.04
C LYS A 105 3.24 -7.27 15.05
N VAL A 106 3.74 -6.06 15.33
CA VAL A 106 4.88 -5.83 16.22
C VAL A 106 4.46 -5.10 17.49
N LEU A 107 4.93 -5.57 18.64
CA LEU A 107 4.54 -5.07 19.96
C LEU A 107 5.76 -4.71 20.81
N PHE A 108 5.64 -3.69 21.67
CA PHE A 108 6.63 -3.38 22.72
C PHE A 108 8.08 -3.25 22.21
N SER A 109 8.26 -2.76 20.98
CA SER A 109 9.56 -2.75 20.30
C SER A 109 10.12 -1.33 20.16
N SER A 110 11.44 -1.23 20.02
CA SER A 110 12.20 0.01 19.92
C SER A 110 12.93 0.11 18.58
N ILE A 111 12.63 1.15 17.80
CA ILE A 111 13.37 1.52 16.60
C ILE A 111 14.08 2.83 16.91
N ILE A 112 15.40 2.77 17.13
CA ILE A 112 16.14 3.88 17.72
C ILE A 112 17.41 4.27 16.95
N ASN A 113 17.67 5.57 16.82
CA ASN A 113 18.92 6.09 16.24
C ASN A 113 19.29 5.53 14.86
N ASN A 114 18.28 5.30 14.00
CA ASN A 114 18.49 4.88 12.63
C ASN A 114 18.42 6.07 11.66
N ASN A 115 19.10 5.97 10.53
CA ASN A 115 19.03 6.95 9.44
C ASN A 115 18.38 6.33 8.21
N PHE A 116 17.32 6.95 7.70
CA PHE A 116 16.60 6.53 6.50
C PHE A 116 16.89 7.51 5.37
N VAL A 117 17.50 7.04 4.28
CA VAL A 117 17.96 7.91 3.19
C VAL A 117 17.50 7.40 1.83
N LYS A 118 16.85 8.25 1.03
CA LYS A 118 16.41 7.92 -0.34
C LYS A 118 15.51 6.67 -0.40
N ASN A 119 14.78 6.39 0.68
CA ASN A 119 13.69 5.42 0.65
C ASN A 119 12.42 6.13 0.19
N ARG A 120 11.41 5.40 -0.30
CA ARG A 120 10.10 6.04 -0.51
C ARG A 120 9.42 6.32 0.83
N ILE A 121 9.41 5.36 1.75
CA ILE A 121 8.89 5.53 3.11
C ILE A 121 9.97 5.14 4.14
N GLY A 122 10.11 5.91 5.21
CA GLY A 122 11.01 5.58 6.31
C GLY A 122 10.52 4.33 7.04
N ILE A 123 9.45 4.49 7.83
CA ILE A 123 8.87 3.39 8.60
C ILE A 123 7.42 3.16 8.20
N ARG A 124 7.03 1.90 8.00
CA ARG A 124 5.63 1.49 7.89
C ARG A 124 5.31 0.47 8.98
N ALA A 125 4.32 0.78 9.82
CA ALA A 125 3.77 -0.18 10.76
C ALA A 125 2.36 -0.61 10.35
N LEU A 126 2.09 -1.90 10.46
CA LEU A 126 0.83 -2.56 10.15
C LEU A 126 0.42 -3.34 11.41
N GLU A 127 -0.76 -3.04 11.97
CA GLU A 127 -1.28 -3.74 13.16
C GLU A 127 -0.26 -3.82 14.31
N SER A 128 0.48 -2.73 14.54
CA SER A 128 1.58 -2.69 15.52
C SER A 128 1.26 -1.72 16.66
N TYR A 129 1.53 -2.12 17.89
CA TYR A 129 1.05 -1.43 19.08
C TYR A 129 2.15 -1.24 20.11
N GLU A 130 2.09 -0.12 20.83
CA GLU A 130 2.95 0.14 22.00
C GLU A 130 4.45 0.09 21.68
N ASN A 131 4.84 0.57 20.49
CA ASN A 131 6.24 0.64 20.08
C ASN A 131 6.81 2.04 20.28
N LYS A 132 8.13 2.09 20.49
CA LYS A 132 8.91 3.31 20.59
C LYS A 132 9.75 3.51 19.33
N ILE A 133 9.54 4.62 18.64
CA ILE A 133 10.28 5.00 17.45
C ILE A 133 10.87 6.37 17.73
N GLU A 134 12.13 6.40 18.19
CA GLU A 134 12.75 7.60 18.74
C GLU A 134 14.16 7.83 18.20
N GLY A 135 14.55 9.08 18.02
CA GLY A 135 15.94 9.44 17.70
C GLY A 135 16.36 9.11 16.27
N ASN A 136 15.43 8.68 15.42
CA ASN A 136 15.70 8.36 14.01
C ASN A 136 15.73 9.63 13.15
N ASN A 137 16.50 9.61 12.06
CA ASN A 137 16.52 10.66 11.05
C ASN A 137 15.94 10.15 9.74
N ASP A 138 15.14 10.95 9.05
CA ASP A 138 14.50 10.58 7.78
C ASP A 138 14.68 11.61 6.67
N LYS A 139 15.14 11.12 5.53
CA LYS A 139 15.22 11.78 4.22
C LYS A 139 14.56 10.89 3.17
N SER A 140 13.40 10.32 3.50
CA SER A 140 12.61 9.51 2.58
C SER A 140 11.74 10.41 1.70
N SER A 141 11.54 10.02 0.44
CA SER A 141 10.98 10.88 -0.60
C SER A 141 9.46 11.01 -0.61
N TYR A 142 8.75 10.36 0.33
CA TYR A 142 7.29 10.46 0.40
C TYR A 142 6.78 10.66 1.82
N LYS A 143 7.07 9.74 2.74
CA LYS A 143 6.65 9.87 4.16
C LYS A 143 7.70 9.30 5.10
N ALA A 144 7.96 10.02 6.19
CA ALA A 144 8.81 9.54 7.26
C ALA A 144 8.20 8.32 7.98
N ALA A 145 6.91 8.37 8.26
CA ALA A 145 6.17 7.29 8.91
C ALA A 145 4.80 7.05 8.29
N SER A 146 4.34 5.79 8.34
CA SER A 146 3.00 5.36 7.92
C SER A 146 2.49 4.32 8.91
N MET A 147 1.38 4.60 9.58
CA MET A 147 0.76 3.70 10.56
C MET A 147 -0.60 3.24 10.06
N VAL A 148 -0.77 1.92 9.85
CA VAL A 148 -2.02 1.32 9.38
C VAL A 148 -2.55 0.40 10.47
N ASN A 149 -3.70 0.76 11.04
CA ASN A 149 -4.29 0.06 12.18
C ASN A 149 -3.31 -0.12 13.37
N SER A 150 -2.41 0.84 13.56
CA SER A 150 -1.39 0.82 14.60
C SER A 150 -1.66 1.94 15.60
N LYS A 151 -1.62 1.61 16.90
CA LYS A 151 -2.02 2.53 17.99
C LYS A 151 -1.04 2.52 19.15
N PHE A 152 -1.09 3.56 19.98
CA PHE A 152 -0.30 3.70 21.21
C PHE A 152 1.22 3.66 20.99
N ASN A 153 1.68 3.99 19.79
CA ASN A 153 3.11 4.09 19.50
C ASN A 153 3.61 5.51 19.84
N LEU A 154 4.85 5.61 20.30
CA LEU A 154 5.59 6.86 20.45
C LEU A 154 6.46 7.07 19.20
N ILE A 155 6.28 8.18 18.49
CA ILE A 155 6.97 8.45 17.22
C ILE A 155 7.58 9.86 17.28
N ILE A 156 8.90 9.91 17.42
CA ILE A 156 9.67 11.15 17.50
C ILE A 156 10.91 11.00 16.62
N PHE A 157 10.95 11.73 15.51
CA PHE A 157 12.14 11.79 14.65
C PHE A 157 12.99 12.99 15.05
N ASN A 158 14.29 12.93 14.78
CA ASN A 158 15.24 13.95 15.18
C ASN A 158 15.34 15.13 14.22
N ASN A 159 14.87 14.95 12.99
CA ASN A 159 15.04 15.90 11.90
C ASN A 159 13.75 16.17 11.14
N LYS A 160 12.57 15.84 11.71
CA LYS A 160 11.28 15.97 11.03
C LYS A 160 10.11 15.82 11.98
N ASN A 161 9.08 16.63 11.77
CA ASN A 161 7.77 16.40 12.37
C ASN A 161 7.04 15.24 11.70
N ILE A 162 6.43 14.40 12.52
CA ILE A 162 5.58 13.29 12.09
C ILE A 162 4.14 13.77 11.98
N GLU A 163 3.57 13.59 10.80
CA GLU A 163 2.22 14.06 10.50
C GLU A 163 1.36 12.98 9.85
N GLY A 164 0.08 12.96 10.22
CA GLY A 164 -0.91 12.03 9.69
C GLY A 164 -2.06 11.81 10.67
N SER A 165 -3.21 11.36 10.17
CA SER A 165 -4.38 11.06 11.00
C SER A 165 -4.11 10.02 12.08
N PHE A 166 -3.11 9.16 11.88
CA PHE A 166 -2.69 8.18 12.87
C PHE A 166 -2.13 8.80 14.16
N CYS A 167 -1.69 10.07 14.14
CA CYS A 167 -1.27 10.77 15.34
C CYS A 167 -2.42 11.09 16.31
N ALA A 168 -3.68 10.83 15.94
CA ALA A 168 -4.80 10.87 16.89
C ALA A 168 -4.76 9.69 17.88
N GLU A 169 -4.18 8.57 17.47
CA GLU A 169 -4.12 7.31 18.24
C GLU A 169 -2.67 6.98 18.67
N ASN A 170 -1.70 7.80 18.26
CA ASN A 170 -0.27 7.63 18.52
C ASN A 170 0.31 8.95 19.00
N ILE A 171 1.35 8.88 19.83
CA ILE A 171 2.02 10.07 20.33
C ILE A 171 3.08 10.50 19.32
N CYS A 172 2.81 11.57 18.58
CA CYS A 172 3.73 12.17 17.62
C CYS A 172 4.30 13.49 18.16
N ASN A 173 5.60 13.73 17.98
CA ASN A 173 6.27 15.03 18.20
C ASN A 173 6.11 15.66 19.61
N LYS A 174 5.66 14.90 20.62
CA LYS A 174 5.15 15.43 21.91
C LYS A 174 6.10 16.36 22.66
N TYR A 175 7.41 16.18 22.48
CA TYR A 175 8.44 16.94 23.19
C TYR A 175 9.41 17.68 22.24
N LYS A 176 9.15 17.64 20.93
CA LYS A 176 10.08 18.14 19.93
C LYS A 176 9.29 18.54 18.68
N ASP A 177 8.93 19.82 18.56
CA ASP A 177 8.50 20.40 17.28
C ASP A 177 9.77 20.71 16.49
N ILE A 178 10.05 19.85 15.51
CA ILE A 178 11.16 20.00 14.60
C ILE A 178 10.49 20.34 13.29
N ASN A 179 10.36 21.63 13.01
CA ASN A 179 9.79 22.13 11.77
C ASN A 179 10.90 22.53 10.78
N PRO A 180 11.58 21.58 10.12
CA PRO A 180 12.53 21.90 9.08
C PRO A 180 11.75 22.12 7.79
N CYS A 181 11.60 23.38 7.40
CA CYS A 181 11.45 23.71 5.99
C CYS A 181 12.88 23.77 5.43
N ILE A 182 13.38 22.62 4.94
CA ILE A 182 14.74 22.47 4.45
C ILE A 182 14.65 22.11 2.96
N HIS A 183 15.29 22.92 2.12
CA HIS A 183 15.42 22.64 0.71
C HIS A 183 16.19 21.33 0.44
N ASP A 184 15.73 20.59 -0.58
CA ASP A 184 16.37 19.40 -1.14
C ASP A 184 16.50 18.21 -0.16
N ASP A 185 15.57 18.10 0.79
CA ASP A 185 15.44 16.98 1.72
C ASP A 185 14.38 15.94 1.30
N PHE A 186 13.70 16.18 0.16
CA PHE A 186 12.62 15.41 -0.46
C PHE A 186 11.34 15.30 0.37
N TYR A 187 11.15 16.16 1.37
CA TYR A 187 9.96 16.18 2.22
C TYR A 187 9.39 17.58 2.36
N CYS A 188 8.18 17.74 1.84
CA CYS A 188 7.39 18.91 2.14
C CYS A 188 6.47 18.70 3.35
N SER A 189 6.78 19.36 4.46
CA SER A 189 5.86 19.51 5.58
C SER A 189 4.60 20.27 5.13
N PRO A 190 3.39 19.88 5.56
CA PRO A 190 2.15 20.68 5.42
C PRO A 190 2.24 22.12 5.95
N LYS A 191 3.19 22.43 6.84
CA LYS A 191 3.46 23.79 7.32
C LYS A 191 4.43 24.59 6.42
N CYS A 192 5.10 23.96 5.45
CA CYS A 192 6.06 24.62 4.56
C CYS A 192 5.42 24.97 3.20
N THR A 193 6.03 25.93 2.49
CA THR A 193 5.58 26.42 1.18
C THR A 193 6.68 26.21 0.14
N PRO A 194 6.36 26.24 -1.17
CA PRO A 194 7.35 26.20 -2.26
C PRO A 194 8.51 27.20 -2.17
N GLU A 195 8.34 28.28 -1.40
CA GLU A 195 9.33 29.32 -1.14
C GLU A 195 10.24 28.96 0.05
N THR A 196 9.67 28.37 1.11
CA THR A 196 10.43 27.99 2.31
C THR A 196 11.01 26.57 2.22
N ASP A 197 10.53 25.78 1.27
CA ASP A 197 10.91 24.39 1.04
C ASP A 197 10.69 24.05 -0.45
N SER A 198 11.78 23.77 -1.18
CA SER A 198 11.75 23.50 -2.62
C SER A 198 11.04 22.19 -2.93
N ASP A 199 11.00 21.24 -1.99
CA ASP A 199 10.34 19.95 -2.13
C ASP A 199 8.81 20.07 -2.09
N CYS A 200 8.28 21.22 -1.65
CA CYS A 200 6.85 21.51 -1.71
C CYS A 200 6.34 21.77 -3.14
N ARG A 201 7.22 22.08 -4.09
CA ARG A 201 6.85 22.30 -5.50
C ARG A 201 6.34 21.02 -6.17
N GLU A 202 6.86 19.85 -5.79
CA GLU A 202 6.44 18.56 -6.34
C GLU A 202 4.95 18.23 -6.09
N LYS A 203 4.36 18.74 -5.00
CA LYS A 203 2.94 18.52 -4.67
C LYS A 203 2.00 19.21 -5.68
N ILE A 204 2.42 20.35 -6.26
CA ILE A 204 1.65 21.08 -7.27
C ILE A 204 1.65 20.30 -8.59
N ALA A 205 2.82 19.84 -9.05
CA ALA A 205 2.95 19.05 -10.27
C ALA A 205 2.21 17.70 -10.21
N ARG A 206 2.14 17.04 -9.04
CA ARG A 206 1.35 15.81 -8.84
C ARG A 206 -0.16 16.07 -8.81
N LYS A 207 -0.62 17.18 -8.22
CA LYS A 207 -2.02 17.60 -8.25
C LYS A 207 -2.47 17.91 -9.68
N GLU A 208 -1.70 18.69 -10.43
CA GLU A 208 -1.99 19.02 -11.83
C GLU A 208 -2.05 17.76 -12.71
N ASN A 209 -1.10 16.83 -12.56
CA ASN A 209 -1.13 15.55 -13.28
C ASN A 209 -2.32 14.66 -12.88
N SER A 210 -2.77 14.69 -11.62
CA SER A 210 -3.97 13.98 -11.19
C SER A 210 -5.25 14.59 -11.76
N THR A 211 -5.33 15.92 -11.84
CA THR A 211 -6.44 16.67 -12.43
C THR A 211 -6.50 16.42 -13.94
N ILE A 212 -5.36 16.40 -14.63
CA ILE A 212 -5.24 16.05 -16.05
C ILE A 212 -5.66 14.59 -16.29
N LYS A 213 -5.25 13.65 -15.42
CA LYS A 213 -5.64 12.23 -15.52
C LYS A 213 -7.14 12.02 -15.27
N ASN A 214 -7.72 12.74 -14.31
CA ASN A 214 -9.16 12.73 -14.04
C ASN A 214 -9.95 13.34 -15.19
N ASN A 215 -9.48 14.44 -15.78
CA ASN A 215 -10.10 15.08 -16.93
C ASN A 215 -10.02 14.19 -18.19
N LYS A 216 -8.88 13.53 -18.45
CA LYS A 216 -8.76 12.52 -19.53
C LYS A 216 -9.69 11.33 -19.32
N THR A 217 -9.89 10.89 -18.08
CA THR A 217 -10.79 9.79 -17.74
C THR A 217 -12.27 10.19 -17.91
N LYS A 218 -12.63 11.42 -17.56
CA LYS A 218 -13.97 11.99 -17.78
C LYS A 218 -14.28 12.13 -19.27
N LEU A 219 -13.33 12.67 -20.05
CA LEU A 219 -13.46 12.80 -21.51
C LEU A 219 -13.60 11.44 -22.21
N ARG A 220 -12.89 10.40 -21.72
CA ARG A 220 -13.01 9.03 -22.25
C ARG A 220 -14.38 8.41 -21.93
N LYS A 221 -14.93 8.65 -20.73
CA LYS A 221 -16.27 8.19 -20.35
C LYS A 221 -17.37 8.88 -21.16
N GLU A 222 -17.23 10.19 -21.43
CA GLU A 222 -18.17 10.93 -22.28
C GLU A 222 -18.12 10.49 -23.74
N LYS A 223 -16.92 10.23 -24.29
CA LYS A 223 -16.77 9.65 -25.64
C LYS A 223 -17.42 8.27 -25.75
N ILE A 224 -17.19 7.37 -24.78
CA ILE A 224 -17.82 6.03 -24.77
C ILE A 224 -19.35 6.11 -24.65
N LYS A 225 -19.88 7.05 -23.86
CA LYS A 225 -21.32 7.28 -23.74
C LYS A 225 -21.93 7.79 -25.03
N LYS A 226 -21.21 8.65 -25.77
CA LYS A 226 -21.63 9.16 -27.08
C LYS A 226 -21.63 8.05 -28.15
N THR A 227 -20.58 7.23 -28.21
CA THR A 227 -20.50 6.09 -29.15
C THR A 227 -21.58 5.05 -28.91
N LYS A 228 -21.84 4.66 -27.65
CA LYS A 228 -22.95 3.75 -27.31
C LYS A 228 -24.33 4.33 -27.63
N THR A 229 -24.49 5.66 -27.56
CA THR A 229 -25.76 6.32 -27.92
C THR A 229 -25.99 6.34 -29.42
N GLU A 230 -24.93 6.42 -30.23
CA GLU A 230 -25.05 6.34 -31.69
C GLU A 230 -25.30 4.92 -32.19
N GLU A 231 -24.62 3.93 -31.61
CA GLU A 231 -24.84 2.50 -31.90
C GLU A 231 -26.29 2.06 -31.57
N VAL A 232 -26.84 2.55 -30.44
CA VAL A 232 -28.25 2.31 -30.09
C VAL A 232 -29.22 3.02 -31.05
N LYS A 233 -28.87 4.21 -31.57
CA LYS A 233 -29.71 4.92 -32.55
C LYS A 233 -29.74 4.21 -33.90
N GLU A 234 -28.63 3.62 -34.33
CA GLU A 234 -28.57 2.83 -35.57
C GLU A 234 -29.39 1.53 -35.44
N ASN A 235 -29.24 0.81 -34.32
CA ASN A 235 -30.04 -0.40 -34.04
C ASN A 235 -31.55 -0.10 -34.01
N ILE A 236 -31.97 1.03 -33.45
CA ILE A 236 -33.39 1.44 -33.44
C ILE A 236 -33.88 1.79 -34.86
N LYS A 237 -33.05 2.37 -35.72
CA LYS A 237 -33.43 2.64 -37.13
C LYS A 237 -33.65 1.34 -37.89
N GLU A 238 -32.79 0.35 -37.69
CA GLU A 238 -32.88 -0.95 -38.36
C GLU A 238 -34.13 -1.73 -37.91
N ILE A 239 -34.41 -1.76 -36.60
CA ILE A 239 -35.64 -2.39 -36.06
C ILE A 239 -36.90 -1.73 -36.64
N LYS A 240 -36.92 -0.39 -36.77
CA LYS A 240 -38.06 0.32 -37.37
C LYS A 240 -38.25 0.00 -38.84
N LYS A 241 -37.16 -0.22 -39.59
CA LYS A 241 -37.21 -0.62 -41.00
C LYS A 241 -37.79 -2.03 -41.15
N ASN A 242 -37.30 -2.98 -40.37
CA ASN A 242 -37.75 -4.37 -40.39
C ASN A 242 -39.24 -4.50 -40.01
N ASN A 243 -39.69 -3.73 -39.00
CA ASN A 243 -41.11 -3.70 -38.62
C ASN A 243 -42.02 -3.14 -39.74
N LYS A 244 -41.53 -2.19 -40.54
CA LYS A 244 -42.28 -1.62 -41.67
C LYS A 244 -42.37 -2.61 -42.83
N GLU A 245 -41.33 -3.40 -43.07
CA GLU A 245 -41.31 -4.46 -44.09
C GLU A 245 -42.24 -5.61 -43.70
N ASN A 246 -42.17 -6.09 -42.45
CA ASN A 246 -43.07 -7.12 -41.91
C ASN A 246 -44.55 -6.72 -41.98
N LYS A 247 -44.86 -5.43 -41.75
CA LYS A 247 -46.24 -4.93 -41.87
C LYS A 247 -46.75 -4.99 -43.31
N LYS A 248 -45.93 -4.62 -44.28
CA LYS A 248 -46.27 -4.71 -45.71
C LYS A 248 -46.48 -6.15 -46.17
N GLU A 249 -45.67 -7.07 -45.68
CA GLU A 249 -45.79 -8.49 -46.02
C GLU A 249 -47.08 -9.11 -45.45
N ASN A 250 -47.42 -8.76 -44.20
CA ASN A 250 -48.68 -9.19 -43.58
C ASN A 250 -49.93 -8.64 -44.31
N GLU A 251 -49.89 -7.39 -44.79
CA GLU A 251 -50.97 -6.83 -45.61
C GLU A 251 -51.11 -7.52 -46.98
N LYS A 252 -49.98 -7.92 -47.58
CA LYS A 252 -50.00 -8.70 -48.84
C LYS A 252 -50.58 -10.10 -48.61
N ARG A 253 -50.23 -10.75 -47.50
CA ARG A 253 -50.77 -12.07 -47.12
C ARG A 253 -52.27 -12.02 -46.84
N LYS A 254 -52.77 -10.99 -46.14
CA LYS A 254 -54.20 -10.78 -45.91
C LYS A 254 -54.99 -10.63 -47.22
N ARG A 255 -54.48 -9.87 -48.18
CA ARG A 255 -55.12 -9.71 -49.51
C ARG A 255 -55.20 -11.03 -50.29
N ASN A 256 -54.14 -11.85 -50.23
CA ASN A 256 -54.15 -13.16 -50.89
C ASN A 256 -55.16 -14.14 -50.25
N ILE A 257 -55.35 -14.08 -48.92
CA ILE A 257 -56.35 -14.89 -48.24
C ILE A 257 -57.77 -14.46 -48.64
N ASP A 258 -58.04 -13.14 -48.66
CA ASP A 258 -59.33 -12.60 -49.09
C ASP A 258 -59.69 -13.02 -50.53
N LEU A 259 -58.71 -13.00 -51.44
CA LEU A 259 -58.91 -13.45 -52.82
C LEU A 259 -59.25 -14.95 -52.90
N LYS A 260 -58.57 -15.80 -52.13
CA LYS A 260 -58.85 -17.25 -52.09
C LYS A 260 -60.26 -17.54 -51.54
N ILE A 261 -60.70 -16.80 -50.52
CA ILE A 261 -62.05 -16.94 -49.96
C ILE A 261 -63.10 -16.57 -51.01
N LYS A 262 -62.91 -15.45 -51.74
CA LYS A 262 -63.81 -15.03 -52.83
C LYS A 262 -63.94 -16.09 -53.92
N ILE A 263 -62.84 -16.71 -54.34
CA ILE A 263 -62.84 -17.80 -55.33
C ILE A 263 -63.61 -19.02 -54.79
N LEU A 264 -63.42 -19.38 -53.52
CA LEU A 264 -64.10 -20.51 -52.91
C LEU A 264 -65.63 -20.31 -52.87
N ILE A 265 -66.09 -19.10 -52.51
CA ILE A 265 -67.52 -18.73 -52.52
C ILE A 265 -68.10 -18.82 -53.94
N TYR A 266 -67.36 -18.38 -54.95
CA TYR A 266 -67.80 -18.48 -56.33
C TYR A 266 -67.94 -19.94 -56.80
N LEU A 267 -66.98 -20.79 -56.46
CA LEU A 267 -67.03 -22.22 -56.79
C LEU A 267 -68.18 -22.95 -56.08
N THR A 268 -68.45 -22.64 -54.81
CA THR A 268 -69.57 -23.27 -54.08
C THR A 268 -70.92 -22.83 -54.63
N THR A 269 -71.11 -21.55 -54.94
CA THR A 269 -72.34 -21.05 -55.57
C THR A 269 -72.56 -21.64 -56.96
N TYR A 270 -71.50 -21.80 -57.76
CA TYR A 270 -71.55 -22.51 -59.05
C TYR A 270 -71.95 -23.98 -58.89
N LEU A 271 -71.36 -24.70 -57.94
CA LEU A 271 -71.70 -26.11 -57.70
C LEU A 271 -73.13 -26.30 -57.18
N ILE A 272 -73.61 -25.39 -56.34
CA ILE A 272 -75.00 -25.40 -55.85
C ILE A 272 -75.98 -25.15 -57.01
N THR A 273 -75.74 -24.14 -57.83
CA THR A 273 -76.57 -23.84 -59.01
C THR A 273 -76.55 -24.99 -60.01
N PHE A 274 -75.40 -25.60 -60.26
CA PHE A 274 -75.28 -26.79 -61.12
C PHE A 274 -76.07 -27.99 -60.58
N LYS A 275 -76.01 -28.27 -59.27
CA LYS A 275 -76.83 -29.32 -58.63
C LYS A 275 -78.33 -29.04 -58.69
N LEU A 276 -78.75 -27.77 -58.53
CA LEU A 276 -80.15 -27.37 -58.64
C LEU A 276 -80.69 -27.53 -60.07
N LEU A 277 -79.87 -27.25 -61.08
CA LEU A 277 -80.23 -27.46 -62.50
C LEU A 277 -80.33 -28.95 -62.86
N LYS A 278 -79.46 -29.80 -62.31
CA LYS A 278 -79.49 -31.26 -62.57
C LYS A 278 -80.70 -31.97 -61.93
N LYS A 279 -81.29 -31.41 -60.88
CA LYS A 279 -82.53 -31.91 -60.24
C LYS A 279 -83.82 -31.55 -60.99
N ARG A 280 -83.76 -30.69 -62.02
CA ARG A 280 -84.92 -30.26 -62.82
C ARG A 280 -85.03 -30.95 -64.20
N LYS A 281 -84.31 -32.04 -64.41
CA LYS A 281 -84.43 -32.92 -65.58
C LYS A 281 -84.81 -34.33 -65.16
#